data_AF-A0A6A2WCX2-F1
#
_entry.id   AF-A0A6A2WCX2-F1
#
_cell.length_a   1.000
_cell.length_b   1.000
_cell.length_c   1.000
_cell.angle_alpha   90.00
_cell.angle_beta   90.00
_cell.angle_gamma   90.00
#
_symmetry.space_group_name_H-M   'P 1'
#
loop_
_entity.id
_entity.type
_entity.pdbx_description
1 polymer ?
#
loop_
_entity_poly.entity_id
_entity_poly.type
_entity_poly.pdbx_seq_one_letter_code
_entity_poly.pdbx_strand_id
1 'polypeptide(L)'
;MDRAELTTGQVLKRDIPWEAYMTTKLISGTDLQLLRRYDNRAESVRAQLLDDDGPVYVQVFVRILRDIFKEETVEYVLALIDEMLTANPKRARLFHDNSLANEDTYEPFLS
;
A
#
# COMPACT_ATOMS: atom_id res chain seq x y z
N MET A 1 -7.96 14.08 -24.65
CA MET A 1 -7.07 12.92 -24.81
C MET A 1 -7.62 11.85 -23.90
N ASP A 2 -8.15 10.76 -24.46
CA ASP A 2 -8.61 9.61 -23.70
C ASP A 2 -7.43 9.07 -22.88
N ARG A 3 -7.42 9.37 -21.58
CA ARG A 3 -6.55 8.68 -20.62
C ARG A 3 -7.09 7.25 -20.60
N ALA A 4 -6.54 6.38 -21.43
CA ALA A 4 -6.84 4.95 -21.37
C ALA A 4 -6.73 4.55 -19.89
N GLU A 5 -7.83 4.08 -19.31
CA GLU A 5 -7.89 3.69 -17.90
C GLU A 5 -6.78 2.68 -17.66
N LEU A 6 -5.77 3.07 -16.88
CA LEU A 6 -4.67 2.18 -16.55
C LEU A 6 -5.23 1.06 -15.69
N THR A 7 -5.03 -0.18 -16.12
CA THR A 7 -5.44 -1.35 -15.34
C THR A 7 -4.52 -1.52 -14.13
N THR A 8 -5.04 -2.07 -13.02
CA THR A 8 -4.27 -2.40 -11.81
C THR A 8 -2.97 -3.14 -12.15
N GLY A 9 -3.04 -4.14 -13.04
CA GLY A 9 -1.87 -4.90 -13.48
C GLY A 9 -0.84 -4.14 -14.32
N GLN A 10 -1.20 -3.03 -14.96
CA GLN A 10 -0.23 -2.15 -15.63
C GLN A 10 0.47 -1.25 -14.63
N VAL A 11 -0.26 -0.72 -13.65
CA VAL A 11 0.28 0.11 -12.59
C VAL A 11 1.30 -0.66 -11.74
N LEU A 12 1.00 -1.92 -11.40
CA LEU A 12 1.87 -2.77 -10.58
C LEU A 12 3.21 -3.17 -11.25
N LYS A 13 3.40 -2.88 -12.55
CA LYS A 13 4.67 -3.10 -13.26
C LYS A 13 5.65 -1.93 -13.12
N ARG A 14 5.23 -0.82 -12.50
CA ARG A 14 6.09 0.35 -12.32
C ARG A 14 7.20 0.03 -11.33
N ASP A 15 8.37 0.60 -11.62
CA ASP A 15 9.50 0.58 -10.71
C ASP A 15 9.41 1.79 -9.79
N ILE A 16 9.04 1.55 -8.53
CA ILE A 16 8.91 2.61 -7.54
C ILE A 16 10.25 2.72 -6.77
N PRO A 17 10.87 3.90 -6.70
CA PRO A 17 12.18 4.06 -6.07
C PRO A 17 12.08 4.10 -4.54
N TRP A 18 11.69 2.98 -3.91
CA TRP A 18 11.46 2.88 -2.47
C TRP A 18 12.69 3.25 -1.63
N GLU A 19 13.88 2.96 -2.13
CA GLU A 19 15.16 3.26 -1.49
C GLU A 19 15.42 4.77 -1.42
N ALA A 20 14.98 5.51 -2.44
CA ALA A 20 15.05 6.97 -2.42
C ALA A 20 14.14 7.54 -1.33
N TYR A 21 12.92 7.00 -1.21
CA TYR A 21 11.98 7.41 -0.16
C TYR A 21 12.46 7.06 1.25
N MET A 22 13.15 5.93 1.42
CA MET A 22 13.81 5.61 2.69
C MET A 22 14.94 6.60 3.00
N THR A 23 15.75 6.94 1.99
CA THR A 23 16.88 7.87 2.14
C THR A 23 16.40 9.28 2.51
N THR A 24 15.28 9.73 1.94
CA THR A 24 14.63 11.01 2.29
C THR A 24 13.77 10.93 3.55
N LYS A 25 13.75 9.78 4.24
CA LYS A 25 12.97 9.53 5.46
C LYS A 25 11.44 9.67 5.30
N LEU A 26 10.93 9.50 4.07
CA LEU A 26 9.50 9.41 3.80
C LEU A 26 8.93 8.04 4.16
N ILE A 27 9.76 7.01 4.18
CA ILE A 27 9.42 5.69 4.75
C ILE A 27 10.52 5.23 5.70
N SER A 28 10.18 4.43 6.69
CA SER A 28 11.18 3.82 7.58
C SER A 28 11.84 2.59 6.93
N GLY A 29 12.98 2.15 7.49
CA GLY A 29 13.62 0.90 7.06
C GLY A 29 12.74 -0.34 7.29
N THR A 30 11.90 -0.30 8.33
CA THR A 30 10.92 -1.36 8.61
C THR A 30 9.80 -1.37 7.56
N ASP A 31 9.29 -0.20 7.18
CA ASP A 31 8.28 -0.08 6.13
C ASP A 31 8.80 -0.64 4.79
N LEU A 32 10.06 -0.32 4.43
CA LEU A 32 10.72 -0.86 3.24
C LEU A 32 10.87 -2.39 3.31
N GLN A 33 11.22 -2.94 4.47
CA GLN A 33 11.36 -4.39 4.64
C GLN A 33 10.02 -5.11 4.48
N LEU A 34 8.94 -4.56 5.06
CA LEU A 34 7.59 -5.10 4.95
C LEU A 34 7.10 -5.02 3.50
N LEU A 35 7.27 -3.87 2.84
CA LEU A 35 6.98 -3.72 1.40
C LEU A 35 7.65 -4.81 0.58
N ARG A 36 8.97 -5.03 0.72
CA ARG A 36 9.71 -6.06 -0.04
C ARG A 36 9.27 -7.50 0.26
N ARG A 37 8.70 -7.74 1.44
CA ARG A 37 8.13 -9.06 1.79
C ARG A 37 6.78 -9.29 1.13
N TYR A 38 5.99 -8.24 0.93
CA TYR A 38 4.66 -8.32 0.36
C TYR A 38 4.64 -8.16 -1.17
N ASP A 39 5.41 -7.20 -1.67
CA ASP A 39 5.41 -6.79 -3.05
C ASP A 39 5.99 -7.87 -3.99
N ASN A 40 5.43 -7.95 -5.20
CA ASN A 40 5.80 -8.91 -6.23
C ASN A 40 5.85 -10.39 -5.76
N ARG A 41 5.07 -10.74 -4.73
CA ARG A 41 4.91 -12.13 -4.25
C ARG A 41 3.66 -12.78 -4.81
N ALA A 42 3.67 -14.10 -4.84
CA ALA A 42 2.49 -14.89 -5.14
C ALA A 42 1.36 -14.60 -4.13
N GLU A 43 0.11 -14.67 -4.62
CA GLU A 43 -1.08 -14.39 -3.82
C GLU A 43 -1.19 -15.25 -2.56
N SER A 44 -0.75 -16.51 -2.61
CA SER A 44 -0.70 -17.40 -1.43
C SER A 44 0.26 -16.89 -0.34
N VAL A 45 1.41 -16.33 -0.71
CA VAL A 45 2.37 -15.76 0.24
C VAL A 45 1.82 -14.46 0.83
N ARG A 46 1.23 -13.60 -0.01
CA ARG A 46 0.58 -12.37 0.44
C ARG A 46 -0.56 -12.69 1.41
N ALA A 47 -1.36 -13.72 1.12
CA ALA A 47 -2.43 -14.16 1.98
C ALA A 47 -1.93 -14.56 3.37
N GLN A 48 -0.89 -15.39 3.44
CA GLN A 48 -0.28 -15.81 4.70
C GLN A 48 0.23 -14.61 5.52
N LEU A 49 0.94 -13.68 4.89
CA LEU A 49 1.44 -12.47 5.57
C LEU A 49 0.31 -11.61 6.14
N LEU A 50 -0.82 -11.53 5.44
CA LEU A 50 -1.99 -10.76 5.90
C LEU A 50 -2.80 -11.48 6.98
N ASP A 51 -2.77 -12.81 7.00
CA ASP A 51 -3.39 -13.60 8.06
C ASP A 51 -2.57 -13.51 9.37
N ASP A 52 -1.24 -13.47 9.26
CA ASP A 52 -0.33 -13.37 10.41
C ASP A 52 -0.24 -11.93 10.97
N ASP A 53 0.07 -10.95 10.11
CA ASP A 53 0.43 -9.58 10.51
C ASP A 53 -0.30 -8.50 9.68
N GLY A 54 -1.51 -8.79 9.19
CA GLY A 54 -2.27 -7.92 8.28
C GLY A 54 -2.33 -6.43 8.64
N PRO A 55 -2.65 -6.03 9.88
CA PRO A 55 -2.71 -4.62 10.26
C PRO A 55 -1.40 -3.87 10.05
N VAL A 56 -0.25 -4.53 10.24
CA VAL A 56 1.09 -3.94 10.06
C VAL A 56 1.32 -3.59 8.60
N TYR A 57 0.92 -4.46 7.67
CA TYR A 57 1.02 -4.19 6.23
C TYR A 57 0.09 -3.06 5.79
N VAL A 58 -1.14 -3.03 6.28
CA VAL A 58 -2.08 -1.96 5.97
C VAL A 58 -1.57 -0.62 6.49
N GLN A 59 -0.99 -0.59 7.69
CA GLN A 59 -0.39 0.63 8.24
C GLN A 59 0.72 1.17 7.36
N VAL A 60 1.57 0.30 6.80
CA VAL A 60 2.61 0.72 5.84
C VAL A 60 1.99 1.39 4.61
N PHE A 61 0.95 0.79 4.02
CA PHE A 61 0.29 1.38 2.83
C PHE A 61 -0.34 2.73 3.14
N VAL A 62 -1.07 2.83 4.25
CA VAL A 62 -1.70 4.08 4.70
C VAL A 62 -0.66 5.17 4.95
N ARG A 63 0.44 4.85 5.64
CA ARG A 63 1.54 5.79 5.89
C ARG A 63 2.15 6.30 4.59
N ILE A 64 2.40 5.43 3.62
CA ILE A 64 2.95 5.83 2.32
C ILE A 64 1.98 6.78 1.59
N LEU A 65 0.68 6.48 1.58
CA LEU A 65 -0.33 7.34 0.94
C LEU A 65 -0.42 8.71 1.60
N ARG A 66 -0.17 8.80 2.92
CA ARG A 66 -0.13 10.06 3.66
C ARG A 66 1.14 10.85 3.40
N ASP A 67 2.30 10.19 3.42
CA ASP A 67 3.59 10.88 3.44
C ASP A 67 4.15 11.12 2.02
N ILE A 68 3.64 10.41 1.00
CA ILE A 68 4.13 10.48 -0.38
C ILE A 68 3.01 10.81 -1.36
N PHE A 69 3.08 12.01 -1.95
CA PHE A 69 2.08 12.52 -2.90
C PHE A 69 2.48 12.36 -4.38
N LYS A 70 3.55 11.63 -4.69
CA LYS A 70 3.95 11.38 -6.08
C LYS A 70 2.91 10.49 -6.76
N GLU A 71 2.28 10.98 -7.82
CA GLU A 71 1.17 10.32 -8.54
C GLU A 71 1.44 8.83 -8.81
N GLU A 72 2.60 8.50 -9.40
CA GLU A 72 2.96 7.12 -9.72
C GLU A 72 3.01 6.20 -8.50
N THR A 73 3.46 6.72 -7.34
CA THR A 73 3.57 5.98 -6.08
C THR A 73 2.22 5.81 -5.43
N VAL A 74 1.39 6.86 -5.42
CA VAL A 74 0.02 6.81 -4.92
C VAL A 74 -0.79 5.78 -5.72
N GLU A 75 -0.77 5.88 -7.05
CA GLU A 75 -1.44 4.92 -7.94
C GLU A 75 -0.94 3.49 -7.69
N TYR A 76 0.36 3.29 -7.46
CA TYR A 76 0.94 1.98 -7.18
C TYR A 76 0.44 1.37 -5.87
N VAL A 77 0.44 2.15 -4.78
CA VAL A 77 -0.05 1.67 -3.48
C VAL A 77 -1.54 1.40 -3.52
N LEU A 78 -2.32 2.25 -4.19
CA LEU A 78 -3.75 2.00 -4.41
C LEU A 78 -3.98 0.71 -5.21
N ALA A 79 -3.16 0.43 -6.23
CA ALA A 79 -3.23 -0.81 -6.98
C ALA A 79 -2.88 -2.05 -6.13
N LEU A 80 -1.93 -1.94 -5.18
CA LEU A 80 -1.64 -3.02 -4.22
C LEU A 80 -2.81 -3.28 -3.28
N ILE A 81 -3.48 -2.23 -2.82
CA ILE A 81 -4.68 -2.34 -1.98
C ILE A 81 -5.84 -2.94 -2.78
N ASP A 82 -6.04 -2.49 -4.02
CA ASP A 82 -7.07 -3.01 -4.93
C ASP A 82 -6.88 -4.52 -5.17
N GLU A 83 -5.65 -4.97 -5.44
CA GLU A 83 -5.36 -6.40 -5.60
C GLU A 83 -5.61 -7.18 -4.30
N MET A 84 -5.23 -6.62 -3.15
CA MET A 84 -5.47 -7.22 -1.83
C MET A 84 -6.96 -7.48 -1.58
N LEU A 85 -7.79 -6.46 -1.83
CA LEU A 85 -9.22 -6.49 -1.56
C LEU A 85 -9.98 -7.31 -2.61
N THR A 86 -9.54 -7.25 -3.88
CA THR A 86 -10.10 -8.08 -4.95
C THR A 86 -9.88 -9.56 -4.68
N ALA A 87 -8.70 -9.94 -4.18
CA ALA A 87 -8.41 -11.33 -3.80
C ALA A 87 -9.26 -11.81 -2.61
N ASN A 88 -9.51 -10.96 -1.61
CA ASN A 88 -10.41 -11.29 -0.51
C ASN A 88 -11.03 -10.02 0.11
N PRO A 89 -12.29 -9.70 -0.18
CA PRO A 89 -12.96 -8.49 0.32
C PRO A 89 -13.04 -8.40 1.84
N LYS A 90 -12.98 -9.54 2.56
CA LYS A 90 -12.99 -9.55 4.03
C LYS A 90 -11.73 -8.90 4.64
N ARG A 91 -10.66 -8.74 3.87
CA ARG A 91 -9.43 -8.03 4.28
C ARG A 91 -9.66 -6.55 4.53
N ALA A 92 -10.77 -5.98 4.06
CA ALA A 92 -11.19 -4.62 4.44
C ALA A 92 -11.25 -4.41 5.96
N ARG A 93 -11.50 -5.47 6.74
CA ARG A 93 -11.45 -5.44 8.21
C ARG A 93 -10.12 -4.96 8.79
N LEU A 94 -9.01 -5.17 8.07
CA LEU A 94 -7.66 -4.78 8.49
C LEU A 94 -7.49 -3.25 8.54
N PHE A 95 -8.31 -2.50 7.79
CA PHE A 95 -8.32 -1.04 7.79
C PHE A 95 -9.11 -0.45 8.98
N HIS A 96 -9.80 -1.28 9.76
CA HIS A 96 -10.55 -0.86 10.95
C HIS A 96 -9.77 -1.06 12.25
N ASP A 97 -8.48 -1.42 12.17
CA ASP A 97 -7.65 -1.59 13.36
C ASP A 97 -7.45 -0.25 14.09
N ASN A 98 -7.62 -0.24 15.42
CA ASN A 98 -7.49 0.98 16.24
C ASN A 98 -6.07 1.56 16.23
N SER A 99 -5.06 0.80 15.84
CA SER A 99 -3.71 1.31 15.60
C SER A 99 -3.64 2.35 14.47
N LEU A 100 -4.64 2.37 13.57
CA LEU A 100 -4.82 3.38 12.53
C LEU A 100 -5.65 4.58 13.01
N ALA A 101 -6.37 4.49 14.13
CA ALA A 101 -7.33 5.50 14.58
C ALA A 101 -6.69 6.78 15.16
N ASN A 102 -5.37 6.77 15.42
CA ASN A 102 -4.64 7.89 16.01
C ASN A 102 -3.79 8.69 15.00
N GLU A 103 -3.65 8.20 13.78
CA GLU A 103 -3.10 8.99 12.68
C GLU A 103 -4.31 9.59 11.95
N ASP A 104 -4.19 10.82 11.42
CA ASP A 104 -5.22 11.47 10.59
C ASP A 104 -5.42 10.74 9.24
N THR A 105 -5.70 9.44 9.30
CA THR A 105 -5.63 8.43 8.24
C THR A 105 -6.55 8.73 7.06
N TYR A 106 -7.60 9.52 7.27
CA TYR A 106 -8.57 9.86 6.23
C TYR A 106 -8.52 11.33 5.80
N GLU A 107 -7.62 12.17 6.37
CA GLU A 107 -7.50 13.58 5.96
C GLU A 107 -7.33 13.76 4.44
N PRO A 108 -6.54 12.93 3.72
CA PRO A 108 -6.40 13.05 2.26
C PRO A 108 -7.70 12.84 1.47
N PHE A 109 -8.73 12.26 2.07
CA PHE A 109 -10.05 12.03 1.45
C PHE A 109 -11.13 13.00 1.94
N LEU A 110 -10.82 13.85 2.93
CA LEU A 110 -11.76 14.77 3.58
C LEU A 110 -11.57 16.23 3.14
N SER A 111 -10.64 16.49 2.20
CA SER A 111 -10.37 17.81 1.61
C SER A 111 -10.99 17.98 0.23
#